data_AF-A0A9E6B3D4-F1
#
_entry.id   AF-A0A9E6B3D4-F1
#
_cell.length_a   1.000
_cell.length_b   1.000
_cell.length_c   1.000
_cell.angle_alpha   90.00
_cell.angle_beta   90.00
_cell.angle_gamma   90.00
#
_symmetry.space_group_name_H-M   'P 1'
#
loop_
_entity.id
_entity.type
_entity.pdbx_description
1 polymer ?
#
loop_
_entity_poly.entity_id
_entity_poly.type
_entity_poly.pdbx_seq_one_letter_code
_entity_poly.pdbx_strand_id
1 'polypeptide(L)'
;MAKETSDRTTIDLFATEKRPGRPRSNPLPRDQQLKINKRNQIQRDRANGLKRIELKVSQDLYDALNEKALASNISRSQLIELILQKQVNA
;
A
#
# COMPACT_ATOMS: atom_id res chain seq x y z
N MET A 1 -14.50 -10.20 -23.27
CA MET A 1 -15.67 -10.55 -24.12
C MET A 1 -16.10 -11.95 -23.71
N ALA A 2 -17.34 -12.28 -23.36
CA ALA A 2 -18.65 -11.67 -23.62
C ALA A 2 -19.20 -10.85 -22.43
N LYS A 3 -19.95 -9.79 -22.73
CA LYS A 3 -20.85 -9.15 -21.76
C LYS A 3 -22.16 -9.92 -21.82
N GLU A 4 -22.57 -10.55 -20.72
CA GLU A 4 -23.95 -11.04 -20.60
C GLU A 4 -24.88 -9.84 -20.71
N THR A 5 -25.61 -9.77 -21.83
CA THR A 5 -26.79 -8.92 -21.95
C THR A 5 -27.84 -9.52 -21.04
N SER A 6 -28.04 -8.92 -19.86
CA SER A 6 -29.10 -9.34 -18.95
C SER A 6 -30.44 -9.19 -19.68
N ASP A 7 -31.05 -10.32 -20.03
CA ASP A 7 -32.42 -10.37 -20.50
C ASP A 7 -33.31 -9.78 -19.40
N ARG A 8 -33.96 -8.65 -19.69
CA ARG A 8 -34.77 -7.90 -18.72
C ARG A 8 -36.20 -8.42 -18.64
N THR A 9 -36.60 -9.33 -19.53
CA THR A 9 -37.99 -9.77 -19.68
C THR A 9 -38.26 -11.12 -19.04
N THR A 10 -37.25 -11.99 -18.97
CA THR A 10 -37.36 -13.31 -18.35
C THR A 10 -37.05 -13.22 -16.86
N ILE A 11 -37.98 -13.66 -16.00
CA ILE A 11 -37.75 -13.78 -14.56
C ILE A 11 -36.58 -14.76 -14.36
N ASP A 12 -35.46 -14.28 -13.81
CA ASP A 12 -34.29 -15.10 -13.50
C ASP A 12 -34.62 -16.04 -12.34
N LEU A 13 -35.08 -17.24 -12.69
CA LEU A 13 -35.43 -18.33 -11.77
C LEU A 13 -34.27 -18.74 -10.85
N PHE A 14 -33.05 -18.31 -11.16
CA PHE A 14 -31.82 -18.65 -10.44
C PHE A 14 -31.16 -17.42 -9.81
N ALA A 15 -31.86 -16.28 -9.69
CA ALA A 15 -31.31 -15.07 -9.09
C ALA A 15 -30.87 -15.25 -7.63
N THR A 16 -31.53 -16.17 -6.91
CA THR A 16 -31.21 -16.50 -5.51
C THR A 16 -30.15 -17.60 -5.38
N GLU A 17 -29.81 -18.28 -6.48
CA GLU A 17 -28.79 -19.31 -6.48
C GLU A 17 -27.38 -18.70 -6.48
N LYS A 18 -26.51 -19.24 -5.61
CA LYS A 18 -25.10 -18.85 -5.57
C LYS A 18 -24.41 -19.35 -6.83
N ARG A 19 -24.29 -18.48 -7.85
CA ARG A 19 -23.44 -18.77 -9.01
C ARG A 19 -22.00 -18.96 -8.55
N PRO A 20 -21.29 -20.01 -9.01
CA PRO A 20 -19.87 -20.18 -8.74
C PRO A 20 -19.06 -19.12 -9.49
N GLY A 21 -18.96 -17.93 -8.89
CA GLY A 21 -18.05 -16.87 -9.31
C GLY A 21 -16.67 -17.05 -8.69
N ARG A 22 -15.70 -16.25 -9.17
CA ARG A 22 -14.36 -16.16 -8.57
C ARG A 22 -14.50 -16.04 -7.04
N PRO A 23 -13.90 -16.95 -6.26
CA PRO A 23 -13.93 -16.85 -4.81
C PRO A 23 -13.48 -15.44 -4.40
N ARG A 24 -14.15 -14.83 -3.41
CA ARG A 24 -13.62 -13.61 -2.81
C ARG A 24 -12.17 -13.91 -2.43
N SER A 25 -11.21 -13.23 -3.06
CA SER A 25 -9.78 -13.55 -2.92
C SER A 25 -9.26 -13.38 -1.50
N ASN A 26 -10.07 -12.78 -0.62
CA ASN A 26 -9.88 -12.78 0.81
C ASN A 26 -11.25 -12.92 1.50
N PRO A 27 -11.41 -13.86 2.46
CA PRO A 27 -12.68 -14.11 3.14
C PRO A 27 -13.13 -12.95 4.05
N LEU A 28 -12.22 -12.02 4.38
CA LEU A 28 -12.49 -10.91 5.29
C LEU A 28 -13.01 -9.66 4.55
N PRO A 29 -13.87 -8.85 5.18
CA PRO A 29 -14.20 -7.50 4.71
C PRO A 29 -12.97 -6.59 4.60
N ARG A 30 -13.00 -5.61 3.68
CA ARG A 30 -11.88 -4.70 3.38
C ARG A 30 -11.30 -4.02 4.63
N ASP A 31 -12.15 -3.57 5.55
CA ASP A 31 -11.71 -2.88 6.76
C ASP A 31 -10.91 -3.78 7.71
N GLN A 32 -11.30 -5.06 7.79
CA GLN A 32 -10.54 -6.06 8.55
C GLN A 32 -9.21 -6.39 7.89
N GLN A 33 -9.18 -6.48 6.55
CA GLN A 33 -7.94 -6.68 5.80
C GLN A 33 -6.94 -5.54 6.05
N LEU A 34 -7.39 -4.29 6.01
CA LEU A 34 -6.54 -3.12 6.25
C LEU A 34 -5.92 -3.15 7.66
N LYS A 35 -6.70 -3.52 8.68
CA LYS A 35 -6.21 -3.67 10.06
C LYS A 35 -5.13 -4.75 10.17
N ILE A 36 -5.36 -5.92 9.57
CA ILE A 36 -4.39 -7.03 9.57
C ILE A 36 -3.12 -6.64 8.84
N ASN A 37 -3.23 -6.04 7.64
CA ASN A 37 -2.08 -5.59 6.86
C ASN A 37 -1.25 -4.57 7.63
N LYS A 38 -1.89 -3.62 8.33
CA LYS A 38 -1.18 -2.65 9.15
C LYS A 38 -0.45 -3.30 10.33
N ARG A 39 -1.09 -4.25 11.01
CA ARG A 39 -0.46 -5.02 12.10
C ARG A 39 0.75 -5.81 11.59
N ASN A 40 0.63 -6.48 10.45
CA ASN A 40 1.72 -7.23 9.83
C ASN A 40 2.87 -6.32 9.38
N GLN A 41 2.57 -5.12 8.87
CA GLN A 41 3.58 -4.11 8.59
C GLN A 41 4.37 -3.74 9.86
N ILE A 42 3.67 -3.38 10.94
CA ILE A 42 4.31 -2.99 12.21
C ILE A 42 5.14 -4.14 12.79
N GLN A 43 4.65 -5.38 12.72
CA GLN A 43 5.38 -6.55 13.19
C GLN A 43 6.65 -6.79 12.37
N ARG A 44 6.59 -6.69 11.03
CA ARG A 44 7.77 -6.81 10.16
C ARG A 44 8.79 -5.70 10.44
N ASP A 45 8.33 -4.45 10.54
CA ASP A 45 9.21 -3.32 10.83
C ASP A 45 9.91 -3.51 12.18
N ARG A 46 9.18 -3.97 13.20
CA ARG A 46 9.76 -4.29 14.52
C ARG A 46 10.78 -5.43 14.46
N ALA A 47 10.48 -6.50 13.74
CA ALA A 47 11.38 -7.65 13.58
C ALA A 47 12.69 -7.25 12.86
N ASN A 48 12.59 -6.33 11.89
CA ASN A 48 13.74 -5.79 11.16
C ASN A 48 14.47 -4.67 11.91
N GLY A 49 14.09 -4.36 13.16
CA GLY A 49 14.71 -3.30 13.96
C GLY A 49 14.40 -1.87 13.49
N LEU A 50 13.50 -1.70 12.52
CA LEU A 50 13.18 -0.39 11.95
C LEU A 50 12.42 0.48 12.96
N LYS A 51 12.82 1.75 13.04
CA LYS A 51 12.18 2.78 13.86
C LYS A 51 11.71 3.92 12.96
N ARG A 52 10.50 4.41 13.19
CA ARG A 52 9.93 5.53 12.45
C ARG A 52 10.28 6.84 13.15
N ILE A 53 10.91 7.75 12.42
CA ILE A 53 11.19 9.11 12.84
C ILE A 53 10.24 10.04 12.08
N GLU A 54 9.54 10.91 12.80
CA GLU A 54 8.71 11.96 12.21
C GLU A 54 9.48 13.28 12.25
N LEU A 55 9.59 13.96 11.11
CA LEU A 55 10.35 15.20 10.96
C LEU A 55 9.48 16.25 10.28
N LYS A 56 9.44 17.46 10.87
CA LYS A 56 8.84 18.65 10.24
C LYS A 56 9.96 19.45 9.57
N VAL A 57 9.77 19.78 8.30
CA VAL A 57 10.73 20.54 7.48
C VAL A 57 9.99 21.63 6.70
N SER A 58 10.72 22.60 6.16
CA SER A 58 10.16 23.55 5.19
C SER A 58 9.80 22.84 3.88
N GLN A 59 8.86 23.44 3.13
CA GLN A 59 8.44 22.95 1.82
C GLN A 59 9.63 22.89 0.84
N ASP A 60 10.44 23.96 0.79
CA ASP A 60 11.59 24.03 -0.10
C ASP A 60 12.59 22.88 0.14
N LEU A 61 12.84 22.53 1.40
CA LEU A 61 13.72 21.41 1.75
C LEU A 61 13.09 20.07 1.36
N TYR A 62 11.78 19.91 1.57
CA TYR A 62 11.04 18.71 1.17
C TYR A 62 11.13 18.47 -0.35
N ASP A 63 10.98 19.52 -1.14
CA ASP A 63 11.04 19.45 -2.61
C ASP A 63 12.47 19.18 -3.09
N ALA A 64 13.46 19.90 -2.55
CA ALA A 64 14.86 19.65 -2.87
C ALA A 64 15.30 18.20 -2.55
N LEU A 65 14.80 17.61 -1.47
CA LEU A 65 15.06 16.21 -1.13
C LEU A 65 14.40 15.23 -2.12
N ASN A 66 13.19 15.53 -2.60
CA ASN A 66 12.53 14.72 -3.62
C ASN A 66 13.27 14.76 -4.95
N GLU A 67 13.66 15.95 -5.41
CA GLU A 67 14.41 16.11 -6.66
C GLU A 67 15.75 15.37 -6.62
N LYS A 68 16.50 15.50 -5.51
CA LYS A 68 17.75 14.76 -5.32
C LYS A 68 17.55 13.24 -5.29
N ALA A 69 16.47 12.78 -4.68
CA ALA A 69 16.14 11.35 -4.61
C ALA A 69 15.79 10.81 -6.01
N LEU A 70 14.99 11.56 -6.78
CA LEU A 70 14.65 11.24 -8.16
C LEU A 70 15.89 11.21 -9.06
N ALA A 71 16.76 12.22 -8.97
CA ALA A 71 18.00 12.28 -9.73
C ALA A 71 18.94 11.10 -9.42
N SER A 72 18.93 10.63 -8.17
CA SER A 72 19.73 9.49 -7.71
C SER A 72 19.03 8.13 -7.93
N ASN A 73 17.80 8.12 -8.47
CA ASN A 73 16.95 6.95 -8.66
C ASN A 73 16.76 6.09 -7.38
N ILE A 74 16.71 6.74 -6.22
CA ILE A 74 16.48 6.09 -4.92
C ILE A 74 15.25 6.69 -4.24
N SER A 75 14.68 5.95 -3.31
CA SER A 75 13.60 6.50 -2.50
C SER A 75 14.13 7.62 -1.60
N ARG A 76 13.29 8.63 -1.33
CA ARG A 76 13.65 9.72 -0.41
C ARG A 76 14.06 9.23 0.98
N SER A 77 13.42 8.18 1.50
CA SER A 77 13.79 7.59 2.79
C SER A 77 15.23 7.03 2.78
N GLN A 78 15.62 6.37 1.70
CA GLN A 78 16.99 5.87 1.53
C GLN A 78 17.99 7.02 1.40
N LEU A 79 17.64 8.08 0.65
CA LEU A 79 18.50 9.27 0.56
C LEU A 79 18.75 9.89 1.95
N ILE A 80 17.69 10.06 2.75
CA ILE A 80 17.80 10.62 4.10
C ILE A 80 18.65 9.72 5.00
N GLU A 81 18.44 8.40 4.94
CA GLU A 81 19.25 7.44 5.70
C GLU A 81 20.74 7.54 5.35
N LEU A 82 21.08 7.61 4.06
CA LEU A 82 22.46 7.78 3.59
C LEU A 82 23.10 9.08 4.10
N ILE A 83 22.35 10.19 4.04
CA ILE A 83 22.82 11.48 4.55
C ILE A 83 23.09 11.40 6.05
N LEU A 84 22.17 10.79 6.83
CA LEU A 84 22.32 10.64 8.28
C LEU A 84 23.49 9.73 8.64
N GLN A 85 23.63 8.58 7.95
CA GLN A 85 24.77 7.67 8.16
C GLN A 85 26.09 8.36 7.85
N LYS A 86 26.17 9.16 6.78
CA LYS A 86 27.37 9.93 6.45
C LYS A 86 27.73 10.93 7.55
N GLN A 87 26.77 11.55 8.21
CA GLN A 87 27.04 12.53 9.28
C GLN A 87 27.33 11.88 10.64
N VAL A 88 26.75 10.73 10.95
CA VAL A 88 26.98 10.01 12.21
C VAL A 88 28.30 9.22 12.20
N ASN A 89 28.69 8.72 11.02
CA ASN A 89 29.91 7.92 10.84
C ASN A 89 31.12 8.76 10.37
N ALA A 90 30.95 10.07 10.17
CA ALA A 90 32.04 11.01 9.90
C ALA A 90 32.68 11.48 11.21
#